data_AF-A0A075AVX2-F1
#
_entry.id   AF-A0A075AVX2-F1
#
_cell.length_a   1.000
_cell.length_b   1.000
_cell.length_c   1.000
_cell.angle_alpha   90.00
_cell.angle_beta   90.00
_cell.angle_gamma   90.00
#
_symmetry.space_group_name_H-M   'P 1'
#
loop_
_entity.id
_entity.type
_entity.pdbx_description
1 polymer ?
#
loop_
_entity_poly.entity_id
_entity_poly.type
_entity_poly.pdbx_seq_one_letter_code
_entity_poly.pdbx_strand_id
1 'polypeptide(L)'
;MLISHVAYDFLLSEIIDNFVKTFGFDSEITMMKMDSIGYRVGYSLSTQLTKDKPKLFEDLDAVKLLCRDLWSLIFGKQIDNLKTNNRGTFVLQDYCLGWLENKYDRKSDGLIYSKLVTESDYI
;
A
#
# COMPACT_ATOMS: atom_id res chain seq x y z
N MET A 1 9.36 -0.04 19.85
CA MET A 1 10.29 -1.08 19.32
C MET A 1 10.84 -0.54 18.01
N LEU A 2 12.08 -0.05 18.01
CA LEU A 2 12.70 0.56 16.82
C LEU A 2 13.28 -0.55 15.95
N ILE A 3 12.50 -1.06 15.00
CA ILE A 3 13.07 -1.83 13.90
C ILE A 3 13.80 -0.81 13.02
N SER A 4 15.05 -1.10 12.63
CA SER A 4 15.76 -0.27 11.65
C SER A 4 14.98 -0.28 10.34
N HIS A 5 14.51 0.88 9.87
CA HIS A 5 13.80 1.02 8.59
C HIS A 5 14.59 0.35 7.44
N VAL A 6 15.91 0.47 7.48
CA VAL A 6 16.81 -0.17 6.52
C VAL A 6 16.71 -1.70 6.54
N ALA A 7 16.60 -2.31 7.72
CA ALA A 7 16.45 -3.76 7.84
C ALA A 7 15.09 -4.24 7.32
N TYR A 8 14.03 -3.45 7.51
CA TYR A 8 12.72 -3.72 6.94
C TYR A 8 12.75 -3.64 5.41
N ASP A 9 13.39 -2.62 4.85
CA ASP A 9 13.52 -2.47 3.39
C ASP A 9 14.28 -3.65 2.78
N PHE A 10 15.42 -4.05 3.35
CA PHE A 10 16.16 -5.22 2.88
C PHE A 10 15.35 -6.52 2.99
N LEU A 11 14.61 -6.71 4.09
CA LEU A 11 13.77 -7.88 4.29
C LEU A 11 12.64 -7.95 3.25
N LEU A 12 11.90 -6.85 3.07
CA LEU A 12 10.84 -6.76 2.05
C LEU A 12 11.39 -7.07 0.67
N SER A 13 12.55 -6.50 0.36
CA SER A 13 13.17 -6.66 -0.95
C SER A 13 13.63 -8.10 -1.21
N GLU A 14 14.14 -8.80 -0.20
CA GLU A 14 14.50 -10.21 -0.32
C GLU A 14 13.25 -11.12 -0.41
N ILE A 15 12.18 -10.79 0.32
CA ILE A 15 10.90 -11.51 0.23
C ILE A 15 10.34 -11.40 -1.19
N ILE A 16 10.29 -10.20 -1.76
CA ILE A 16 9.79 -9.97 -3.12
C ILE A 16 10.63 -10.75 -4.13
N ASP A 17 11.96 -10.68 -4.04
CA ASP A 17 12.85 -11.43 -4.92
C ASP A 17 12.63 -12.95 -4.80
N ASN A 18 12.46 -13.46 -3.58
CA ASN A 18 12.22 -14.89 -3.35
C ASN A 18 10.89 -15.34 -3.97
N PHE A 19 9.84 -14.55 -3.80
CA PHE A 19 8.54 -14.83 -4.41
C PHE A 19 8.62 -14.82 -5.93
N VAL A 20 9.23 -13.78 -6.51
CA VAL A 20 9.43 -13.66 -7.96
C VAL A 20 10.26 -14.82 -8.52
N LYS A 21 11.34 -15.22 -7.83
CA LYS A 21 12.18 -16.37 -8.22
C LYS A 21 11.43 -17.69 -8.13
N THR A 22 10.57 -17.85 -7.13
CA THR A 22 9.87 -19.11 -6.84
C THR A 22 8.64 -19.31 -7.72
N PHE A 23 7.88 -18.25 -7.98
CA PHE A 23 6.56 -18.32 -8.64
C PHE A 23 6.53 -17.64 -10.01
N GLY A 24 7.53 -16.83 -10.35
CA GLY A 24 7.61 -16.04 -11.59
C GLY A 24 7.16 -14.59 -11.39
N PHE A 25 7.79 -13.65 -12.12
CA PHE A 25 7.51 -12.21 -11.98
C PHE A 25 6.07 -11.82 -12.32
N ASP A 26 5.54 -12.33 -13.43
CA ASP A 26 4.20 -12.02 -13.95
C ASP A 26 3.19 -13.14 -13.70
N SER A 27 3.48 -13.98 -12.70
CA SER A 27 2.64 -15.13 -12.37
C SER A 27 1.45 -14.69 -11.55
N GLU A 28 0.26 -15.09 -11.97
CA GLU A 28 -0.99 -14.88 -11.22
C GLU A 28 -0.87 -15.43 -9.78
N ILE A 29 -0.15 -16.53 -9.59
CA ILE A 29 0.10 -17.11 -8.27
C ILE A 29 0.95 -16.16 -7.40
N THR A 30 1.95 -15.50 -7.99
CA THR A 30 2.76 -14.49 -7.28
C THR A 30 1.88 -13.34 -6.81
N MET A 31 1.06 -12.79 -7.72
CA MET A 31 0.15 -11.70 -7.42
C MET A 31 -0.85 -12.09 -6.32
N MET A 32 -1.56 -13.21 -6.47
CA MET A 32 -2.52 -13.70 -5.47
C MET A 32 -1.91 -13.89 -4.09
N LYS A 33 -0.69 -14.43 -4.01
CA LYS A 33 -0.02 -14.64 -2.71
C LYS A 33 0.44 -13.33 -2.09
N MET A 34 1.00 -12.42 -2.89
CA MET A 34 1.40 -11.09 -2.42
C MET A 34 0.17 -10.32 -1.92
N ASP A 35 -0.94 -10.37 -2.65
CA ASP A 35 -2.21 -9.76 -2.25
C ASP A 35 -2.75 -10.34 -0.95
N SER A 36 -2.69 -11.66 -0.77
CA SER A 36 -3.10 -12.31 0.48
C SER A 36 -2.28 -11.85 1.69
N ILE A 37 -0.96 -11.72 1.52
CA ILE A 37 -0.06 -11.21 2.57
C ILE A 37 -0.39 -9.74 2.86
N GLY A 38 -0.50 -8.91 1.82
CA GLY A 38 -0.84 -7.50 1.92
C GLY A 38 -2.17 -7.27 2.63
N TYR A 39 -3.19 -8.05 2.29
CA TYR A 39 -4.51 -8.01 2.92
C TYR A 39 -4.43 -8.30 4.43
N ARG A 40 -3.74 -9.38 4.82
CA ARG A 40 -3.62 -9.76 6.25
C ARG A 40 -2.90 -8.70 7.06
N VAL A 41 -1.80 -8.15 6.53
CA VAL A 41 -1.03 -7.09 7.18
C VAL A 41 -1.87 -5.81 7.27
N GLY A 42 -2.45 -5.38 6.15
CA GLY A 42 -3.30 -4.18 6.08
C GLY A 42 -4.51 -4.25 7.01
N TYR A 43 -5.20 -5.39 7.06
CA TYR A 43 -6.33 -5.62 7.96
C TYR A 43 -5.93 -5.51 9.44
N SER A 44 -4.80 -6.13 9.82
CA SER A 44 -4.30 -6.06 11.19
C SER A 44 -3.94 -4.62 11.58
N LEU A 45 -3.23 -3.90 10.70
CA LEU A 45 -2.82 -2.52 10.95
C LEU A 45 -4.02 -1.56 11.00
N SER A 46 -4.98 -1.70 10.07
CA SER A 46 -6.18 -0.85 10.04
C SER A 46 -7.04 -1.06 11.29
N THR A 47 -7.20 -2.32 11.73
CA THR A 47 -7.90 -2.65 12.98
C THR A 47 -7.22 -2.02 14.19
N GLN A 48 -5.87 -2.06 14.24
CA GLN A 48 -5.12 -1.43 15.32
C GLN A 48 -5.24 0.10 15.31
N LEU A 49 -5.17 0.74 14.13
CA LEU A 49 -5.27 2.20 13.97
C LEU A 49 -6.67 2.75 14.27
N THR A 50 -7.71 1.92 14.13
CA THR A 50 -9.11 2.31 14.33
C THR A 50 -9.68 1.87 15.67
N LYS A 51 -8.96 1.06 16.45
CA LYS A 51 -9.44 0.45 17.70
C LYS A 51 -10.11 1.42 18.66
N ASP A 52 -9.55 2.61 18.82
CA ASP A 52 -10.04 3.65 19.75
C ASP A 52 -10.66 4.85 19.00
N LYS A 53 -10.87 4.73 17.68
CA LYS A 53 -11.49 5.77 16.84
C LYS A 53 -12.97 5.49 16.65
N PRO A 54 -13.82 6.51 16.43
CA PRO A 54 -15.16 6.30 15.92
C PRO A 54 -15.13 5.43 14.67
N LYS A 55 -16.15 4.59 14.46
CA LYS A 55 -16.26 3.81 13.22
C LYS A 55 -16.13 4.76 12.03
N LEU A 56 -15.38 4.35 11.02
CA LEU A 56 -15.34 5.06 9.75
C LEU A 56 -16.70 4.86 9.10
N PHE A 57 -17.48 5.94 8.96
CA PHE A 57 -18.84 5.88 8.42
C PHE A 57 -18.89 6.17 6.91
N GLU A 58 -17.84 6.76 6.36
CA GLU A 58 -17.79 7.19 4.97
C GLU A 58 -16.49 6.74 4.28
N ASP A 59 -16.60 6.44 2.98
CA ASP A 59 -15.48 6.01 2.15
C ASP A 59 -14.33 7.02 2.14
N LEU A 60 -14.66 8.31 2.18
CA LEU A 60 -13.67 9.38 2.22
C LEU A 60 -12.80 9.31 3.48
N ASP A 61 -13.37 8.94 4.63
CA ASP A 61 -12.63 8.83 5.88
C ASP A 61 -11.74 7.58 5.91
N ALA A 62 -12.19 6.48 5.28
CA ALA A 62 -11.34 5.32 5.04
C ALA A 62 -10.15 5.65 4.14
N VAL A 63 -10.38 6.38 3.04
CA VAL A 63 -9.31 6.83 2.14
C VAL A 63 -8.33 7.78 2.84
N LYS A 64 -8.82 8.70 3.69
CA LYS A 64 -7.94 9.57 4.49
C LYS A 64 -7.09 8.78 5.48
N LEU A 65 -7.68 7.80 6.18
CA LEU A 65 -6.94 6.94 7.10
C LEU A 65 -5.85 6.16 6.36
N LEU A 66 -6.16 5.64 5.17
CA LEU A 66 -5.19 4.95 4.33
C LEU A 66 -4.05 5.89 3.90
N CYS A 67 -4.37 7.05 3.33
CA CYS A 67 -3.39 7.97 2.76
C CYS A 67 -2.50 8.65 3.81
N ARG A 68 -3.00 8.83 5.04
CA ARG A 68 -2.31 9.59 6.09
C ARG A 68 -1.75 8.70 7.18
N ASP A 69 -2.60 7.93 7.85
CA ASP A 69 -2.19 7.16 9.04
C ASP A 69 -1.48 5.86 8.64
N LEU A 70 -2.11 5.07 7.77
CA LEU A 70 -1.58 3.76 7.37
C LEU A 70 -0.32 3.92 6.51
N TRP A 71 -0.35 4.80 5.51
CA TRP A 71 0.82 5.06 4.67
C TRP A 71 2.01 5.58 5.48
N SER A 72 1.77 6.51 6.41
CA SER A 72 2.83 7.04 7.27
C SER A 72 3.38 5.98 8.22
N LEU A 73 2.55 5.04 8.69
CA LEU A 73 3.00 3.95 9.54
C LEU A 73 3.93 2.98 8.80
N ILE A 74 3.64 2.68 7.54
CA ILE A 74 4.38 1.68 6.75
C ILE A 74 5.62 2.30 6.08
N PHE A 75 5.47 3.49 5.50
CA PHE A 75 6.49 4.09 4.64
C PHE A 75 7.13 5.35 5.23
N GLY A 76 6.68 5.81 6.41
CA GLY A 76 7.19 7.02 7.03
C GLY A 76 6.80 8.32 6.32
N LYS A 77 5.86 8.25 5.36
CA LYS A 77 5.34 9.40 4.60
C LYS A 77 3.84 9.26 4.30
N GLN A 78 3.19 10.38 3.95
CA GLN A 78 1.82 10.38 3.44
C GLN A 78 1.82 10.12 1.93
N ILE A 79 0.68 9.69 1.37
CA ILE A 79 0.48 9.62 -0.09
C ILE A 79 0.67 11.02 -0.70
N ASP A 80 1.44 11.09 -1.79
CA ASP A 80 1.78 12.37 -2.42
C ASP A 80 0.60 13.04 -3.13
N ASN A 81 -0.26 12.27 -3.81
CA ASN A 81 -1.43 12.81 -4.51
C ASN A 81 -2.67 11.93 -4.39
N LEU A 82 -3.79 12.55 -4.04
CA LEU A 82 -5.11 11.93 -4.00
C LEU A 82 -6.06 12.69 -4.93
N LYS A 83 -6.60 12.00 -5.93
CA LYS A 83 -7.66 12.52 -6.80
C LYS A 83 -8.95 11.74 -6.57
N THR A 84 -10.09 12.41 -6.65
CA THR A 84 -11.41 11.77 -6.59
C THR A 84 -12.32 12.34 -7.68
N ASN A 85 -13.25 11.51 -8.17
CA ASN A 85 -14.33 11.95 -9.05
C ASN A 85 -15.57 12.43 -8.26
N ASN A 86 -15.50 12.50 -6.92
CA ASN A 86 -16.63 12.77 -6.01
C ASN A 86 -17.81 11.79 -6.18
N ARG A 87 -17.57 10.62 -6.77
CA ARG A 87 -18.53 9.55 -7.05
C ARG A 87 -17.82 8.22 -6.82
N GLY A 88 -17.37 7.98 -5.58
CA GLY A 88 -16.83 6.69 -5.15
C GLY A 88 -15.46 6.25 -5.72
N THR A 89 -14.90 6.94 -6.71
CA THR A 89 -13.60 6.58 -7.28
C THR A 89 -12.49 7.48 -6.76
N PHE A 90 -11.42 6.85 -6.28
CA PHE A 90 -10.21 7.50 -5.80
C PHE A 90 -8.99 6.99 -6.56
N VAL A 91 -8.09 7.91 -6.91
CA VAL A 91 -6.80 7.62 -7.54
C VAL A 91 -5.71 8.12 -6.62
N LEU A 92 -4.92 7.19 -6.11
CA LEU A 92 -3.76 7.43 -5.28
C LEU A 92 -2.52 7.41 -6.15
N GLN A 93 -1.64 8.40 -5.98
CA GLN A 93 -0.35 8.47 -6.65
C GLN A 93 0.71 8.70 -5.59
N ASP A 94 1.72 7.83 -5.58
CA ASP A 94 2.84 7.91 -4.65
C ASP A 94 4.14 7.81 -5.44
N TYR A 95 5.03 8.79 -5.25
CA TYR A 95 6.34 8.86 -5.91
C TYR A 95 7.42 8.35 -4.97
N CYS A 96 8.50 7.78 -5.48
CA CYS A 96 9.72 7.60 -4.69
C CYS A 96 9.52 6.76 -3.41
N LEU A 97 8.98 5.54 -3.53
CA LEU A 97 9.04 4.59 -2.43
C LEU A 97 10.50 4.19 -2.19
N GLY A 98 11.08 4.60 -1.06
CA GLY A 98 12.51 4.44 -0.78
C GLY A 98 13.04 3.00 -0.87
N TRP A 99 12.18 1.99 -0.70
CA TRP A 99 12.52 0.58 -0.88
C TRP A 99 12.57 0.13 -2.36
N LEU A 100 11.85 0.81 -3.27
CA LEU A 100 11.91 0.59 -4.72
C LEU A 100 13.10 1.29 -5.36
N GLU A 101 13.41 2.51 -4.90
CA GLU A 101 14.51 3.33 -5.46
C GLU A 101 15.90 2.68 -5.31
N ASN A 102 16.09 1.86 -4.28
CA ASN A 102 17.38 1.23 -4.01
C ASN A 102 17.64 -0.06 -4.82
N LYS A 103 16.62 -0.68 -5.43
CA LYS A 103 16.76 -1.97 -6.14
C LYS A 103 16.51 -1.93 -7.63
N TYR A 104 15.62 -1.06 -8.12
CA TYR A 104 15.32 -0.96 -9.55
C TYR A 104 15.89 0.35 -10.08
N ASP A 105 16.69 0.25 -11.13
CA ASP A 105 17.36 1.37 -11.81
C ASP A 105 16.43 2.60 -11.94
N ARG A 106 16.98 3.81 -11.76
CA ARG A 106 16.30 5.12 -11.59
C ARG A 106 15.45 5.59 -12.80
N LYS A 107 15.06 4.70 -13.70
CA LYS A 107 14.43 5.00 -14.99
C LYS A 107 12.93 4.69 -15.08
N SER A 108 12.36 3.96 -14.13
CA SER A 108 10.92 4.06 -13.88
C SER A 108 10.72 5.23 -12.94
N ASP A 109 9.76 6.12 -13.18
CA ASP A 109 9.51 7.32 -12.38
C ASP A 109 9.07 7.02 -10.92
N GLY A 110 9.31 5.81 -10.41
CA GLY A 110 9.05 5.37 -9.04
C GLY A 110 7.59 5.45 -8.64
N LEU A 111 6.70 5.67 -9.62
CA LEU A 111 5.36 6.13 -9.39
C LEU A 111 4.40 4.95 -9.29
N ILE A 112 3.87 4.75 -8.09
CA ILE A 112 2.80 3.80 -7.86
C ILE A 112 1.47 4.49 -8.05
N TYR A 113 0.64 3.90 -8.91
CA TYR A 113 -0.76 4.26 -9.07
C TYR A 113 -1.63 3.18 -8.43
N SER A 114 -2.62 3.60 -7.65
CA SER A 114 -3.65 2.69 -7.16
C SER A 114 -5.01 3.33 -7.34
N LYS A 115 -5.92 2.59 -7.97
CA LYS A 115 -7.32 3.00 -8.15
C LYS A 115 -8.16 2.24 -7.13
N LEU A 116 -8.83 2.99 -6.25
CA LEU A 116 -9.82 2.45 -5.34
C LEU A 116 -11.20 2.81 -5.89
N VAL A 117 -12.06 1.80 -6.01
CA VAL A 117 -13.46 1.97 -6.40
C VAL A 117 -14.29 1.45 -5.24
N THR A 118 -15.14 2.30 -4.69
CA THR A 118 -16.04 1.92 -3.60
C THR A 118 -17.23 1.11 -4.14
N GLU A 119 -17.74 0.15 -3.37
CA GLU A 119 -18.86 -0.70 -3.79
C GLU A 119 -20.13 0.08 -4.15
N SER A 120 -20.27 1.32 -3.67
CA SER A 120 -21.40 2.20 -4.01
C SER A 120 -21.49 2.60 -5.49
N ASP A 121 -20.46 2.34 -6.31
CA ASP A 121 -20.44 2.58 -7.76
C ASP A 121 -20.93 1.37 -8.59
N TYR A 122 -21.17 0.21 -7.96
CA TYR A 122 -21.63 -1.02 -8.63
C TYR A 122 -23.15 -1.25 -8.52
N ILE A 123 -23.89 -0.31 -7.94
CA ILE A 123 -25.36 -0.36 -7.74
C ILE A 123 -26.03 0.79 -8.51
#